data_AF-A0A955RAA7-F1
#
_entry.id   AF-A0A955RAA7-F1
#
_cell.length_a   1.000
_cell.length_b   1.000
_cell.length_c   1.000
_cell.angle_alpha   90.00
_cell.angle_beta   90.00
_cell.angle_gamma   90.00
#
_symmetry.space_group_name_H-M   'P 1'
#
loop_
_entity.id
_entity.type
_entity.pdbx_description
1 polymer ?
#
loop_
_entity_poly.entity_id
_entity_poly.type
_entity_poly.pdbx_seq_one_letter_code
_entity_poly.pdbx_strand_id
1 'polypeptide(L)'
;MAWMSLLALAGAEAAMIEGVARDAKGGAVILLDDGAPVYVDGLETWPPGVHGLRIRAEGEEVSERYVPAATVAPDGAISQGTTPGSALDRVLRPTWWCPTPVPGGAWTLSIDGGNHDLTEVRADGSTVRWTYRPVRPEQSSSGTYSGGVGASGALDAEHVTALWRSLSEVTRLPEERGGEMGTARIHVMIGAVEQRLVVDRATDQALGVLIR
;
A
#
# COMPACT_ATOMS: atom_id res chain seq x y z
N MET A 1 43.05 25.60 -2.59
CA MET A 1 41.62 25.92 -2.46
C MET A 1 40.84 24.84 -3.20
N ALA A 2 40.24 23.90 -2.48
CA ALA A 2 39.30 22.94 -3.03
C ALA A 2 38.15 22.83 -2.02
N TRP A 3 37.06 23.56 -2.30
CA TRP A 3 35.78 23.30 -1.68
C TRP A 3 35.14 22.16 -2.48
N MET A 4 35.19 20.94 -1.95
CA MET A 4 34.29 19.89 -2.40
C MET A 4 32.95 20.14 -1.73
N SER A 5 31.96 20.50 -2.54
CA SER A 5 30.56 20.57 -2.15
C SER A 5 30.14 19.25 -1.52
N LEU A 6 29.87 19.26 -0.22
CA LEU A 6 29.01 18.26 0.41
C LEU A 6 27.60 18.52 -0.15
N LEU A 7 27.19 17.74 -1.14
CA LEU A 7 25.77 17.53 -1.39
C LEU A 7 25.24 16.82 -0.14
N ALA A 8 24.65 17.59 0.76
CA ALA A 8 23.74 17.05 1.74
C ALA A 8 22.61 16.37 0.95
N LEU A 9 22.66 15.05 0.83
CA LEU A 9 21.46 14.24 0.74
C LEU A 9 20.71 14.51 2.05
N ALA A 10 19.92 15.59 2.08
CA ALA A 10 18.79 15.65 2.98
C ALA A 10 17.94 14.44 2.60
N GLY A 11 18.03 13.38 3.40
CA GLY A 11 17.16 12.22 3.23
C GLY A 11 15.74 12.75 3.21
N ALA A 12 15.04 12.54 2.10
CA ALA A 12 13.65 12.92 2.01
C ALA A 12 12.93 12.18 3.14
N GLU A 13 12.42 12.93 4.10
CA GLU A 13 11.72 12.37 5.24
C GLU A 13 10.43 11.75 4.72
N ALA A 14 10.15 10.50 5.12
CA ALA A 14 8.94 9.81 4.69
C ALA A 14 7.72 10.63 5.12
N ALA A 15 6.95 11.11 4.15
CA ALA A 15 5.73 11.85 4.38
C ALA A 15 4.59 10.87 4.68
N MET A 16 3.75 11.22 5.65
CA MET A 16 2.47 10.57 5.90
C MET A 16 1.36 11.49 5.41
N ILE A 17 0.61 11.04 4.41
CA ILE A 17 -0.44 11.82 3.76
C ILE A 17 -1.79 11.14 3.97
N GLU A 18 -2.79 11.92 4.38
CA GLU A 18 -4.17 11.48 4.52
C GLU A 18 -5.10 12.35 3.69
N GLY A 19 -6.07 11.72 3.02
CA GLY A 19 -7.04 12.43 2.19
C GLY A 19 -8.02 11.48 1.52
N VAL A 20 -8.69 11.92 0.46
CA VAL A 20 -9.68 11.14 -0.28
C VAL A 20 -9.10 10.68 -1.62
N ALA A 21 -9.19 9.39 -1.93
CA ALA A 21 -8.83 8.85 -3.23
C ALA A 21 -9.71 9.44 -4.34
N ARG A 22 -9.11 10.12 -5.32
CA ARG A 22 -9.77 10.61 -6.53
C ARG A 22 -8.93 10.31 -7.76
N ASP A 23 -9.58 10.21 -8.91
CA ASP A 23 -8.91 10.16 -10.20
C ASP A 23 -8.94 11.55 -10.83
N ALA A 24 -7.79 11.99 -11.32
CA ALA A 24 -7.63 13.22 -12.06
C ALA A 24 -7.11 12.91 -13.47
N LYS A 25 -7.07 13.92 -14.34
CA LYS A 25 -6.55 13.77 -15.70
C LYS A 25 -5.10 13.27 -15.73
N GLY A 26 -4.29 13.69 -14.76
CA GLY A 26 -2.88 13.32 -14.66
C GLY A 26 -2.63 11.98 -13.96
N GLY A 27 -3.66 11.32 -13.43
CA GLY A 27 -3.51 10.06 -12.70
C GLY A 27 -4.33 10.02 -11.40
N ALA A 28 -4.04 9.04 -10.55
CA ALA A 28 -4.61 8.96 -9.22
C ALA A 28 -4.06 10.10 -8.33
N VAL A 29 -4.94 10.70 -7.54
CA VAL A 29 -4.60 11.72 -6.55
C VAL A 29 -5.18 11.37 -5.18
N ILE A 30 -4.49 11.82 -4.14
CA ILE A 30 -5.03 11.97 -2.78
C ILE A 30 -5.45 13.42 -2.64
N LEU A 31 -6.76 13.67 -2.49
CA LEU A 31 -7.30 15.00 -2.25
C LEU A 31 -7.29 15.29 -0.75
N LEU A 32 -6.47 16.25 -0.32
CA LEU A 32 -6.35 16.64 1.08
C LEU A 32 -7.60 17.39 1.56
N ASP A 33 -7.72 17.56 2.89
CA ASP A 33 -8.87 18.24 3.50
C ASP A 33 -8.97 19.73 3.11
N ASP A 34 -7.86 20.37 2.75
CA ASP A 34 -7.83 21.74 2.21
C ASP A 34 -8.17 21.81 0.70
N GLY A 35 -8.43 20.67 0.07
CA GLY A 35 -8.72 20.53 -1.35
C GLY A 35 -7.48 20.51 -2.25
N ALA A 36 -6.27 20.56 -1.70
CA ALA A 36 -5.06 20.42 -2.48
C ALA A 36 -4.89 18.97 -2.97
N PRO A 37 -4.60 18.73 -4.27
CA PRO A 37 -4.31 17.40 -4.76
C PRO A 37 -2.83 17.05 -4.55
N VAL A 38 -2.58 15.79 -4.20
CA VAL A 38 -1.25 15.15 -4.25
C VAL A 38 -1.34 13.98 -5.24
N TYR A 39 -0.56 14.02 -6.32
CA TYR A 39 -0.50 12.93 -7.29
C TYR A 39 0.20 11.71 -6.69
N VAL A 40 -0.27 10.52 -7.04
CA VAL A 40 0.35 9.26 -6.63
C VAL A 40 1.17 8.73 -7.81
N ASP A 41 2.49 8.78 -7.69
CA ASP A 41 3.40 8.32 -8.73
C ASP A 41 3.20 6.84 -9.03
N GLY A 42 3.31 6.46 -10.30
CA GLY A 42 3.10 5.09 -10.78
C GLY A 42 1.65 4.60 -10.75
N LEU A 43 0.67 5.42 -10.33
CA LEU A 43 -0.74 5.04 -10.27
C LEU A 43 -1.60 5.91 -11.20
N GLU A 44 -2.00 5.36 -12.34
CA GLU A 44 -2.83 6.07 -13.33
C GLU A 44 -4.29 6.25 -12.85
N THR A 45 -4.81 5.27 -12.10
CA THR A 45 -6.15 5.33 -11.53
C THR A 45 -6.24 4.46 -10.28
N TRP A 46 -7.08 4.84 -9.32
CA TRP A 46 -7.32 4.03 -8.15
C TRP A 46 -7.98 2.68 -8.51
N PRO A 47 -7.64 1.59 -7.80
CA PRO A 47 -8.32 0.32 -7.99
C PRO A 47 -9.85 0.42 -7.79
N PRO A 48 -10.64 -0.44 -8.46
CA PRO A 48 -12.08 -0.49 -8.24
C PRO A 48 -12.44 -0.63 -6.77
N GLY A 49 -13.39 0.18 -6.31
CA GLY A 49 -13.84 0.18 -4.90
C GLY A 49 -12.99 1.02 -3.95
N VAL A 50 -11.94 1.70 -4.44
CA VAL A 50 -11.11 2.63 -3.66
C VAL A 50 -11.47 4.10 -3.90
N HIS A 51 -11.90 4.46 -5.12
CA HIS A 51 -12.30 5.83 -5.44
C HIS A 51 -13.34 6.37 -4.45
N GLY A 52 -13.07 7.54 -3.88
CA GLY A 52 -13.93 8.22 -2.92
C GLY A 52 -13.76 7.79 -1.47
N LEU A 53 -12.94 6.77 -1.17
CA LEU A 53 -12.59 6.39 0.20
C LEU A 53 -11.51 7.31 0.77
N ARG A 54 -11.43 7.41 2.11
CA ARG A 54 -10.24 8.00 2.72
C ARG A 54 -9.06 7.04 2.56
N ILE A 55 -7.88 7.58 2.32
CA ILE A 55 -6.63 6.86 2.20
C ILE A 55 -5.64 7.45 3.17
N ARG A 56 -4.84 6.59 3.78
CA ARG A 56 -3.59 6.94 4.42
C ARG A 56 -2.44 6.36 3.60
N ALA A 57 -1.51 7.20 3.20
CA ALA A 57 -0.37 6.81 2.38
C ALA A 57 0.94 7.27 3.01
N GLU A 58 1.98 6.46 2.88
CA GLU A 58 3.35 6.82 3.23
C GLU A 58 4.22 6.78 1.97
N GLY A 59 5.18 7.69 1.89
CA GLY A 59 6.19 7.66 0.84
C GLY A 59 7.05 8.90 0.84
N GLU A 60 7.80 9.09 -0.25
CA GLU A 60 8.54 10.32 -0.49
C GLU A 60 7.61 11.36 -1.13
N GLU A 61 7.45 12.54 -0.52
CA GLU A 61 6.77 13.66 -1.16
C GLU A 61 7.78 14.57 -1.86
N VAL A 62 7.54 14.85 -3.14
CA VAL A 62 8.35 15.76 -3.95
C VAL A 62 7.48 16.81 -4.63
N SER A 63 8.10 17.95 -4.95
CA SER A 63 7.48 18.99 -5.79
C SER A 63 8.13 18.96 -7.18
N GLU A 64 7.41 18.52 -8.20
CA GLU A 64 7.92 18.38 -9.57
C GLU A 64 6.84 18.64 -10.62
N ARG A 65 7.24 18.74 -11.89
CA ARG A 65 6.27 18.87 -12.99
C ARG A 65 5.77 17.47 -13.36
N TYR A 66 4.61 17.09 -12.86
CA TYR A 66 4.02 15.78 -13.12
C TYR A 66 3.05 15.83 -14.31
N VAL A 67 2.17 16.83 -14.33
CA VAL A 67 1.29 17.06 -15.48
C VAL A 67 2.02 17.94 -16.51
N PRO A 68 2.13 17.51 -17.78
CA PRO A 68 2.81 18.30 -18.80
C PRO A 68 2.21 19.71 -18.96
N ALA A 69 3.05 20.69 -19.25
CA ALA A 69 2.57 22.01 -19.63
C ALA A 69 1.86 21.95 -21.00
N ALA A 70 0.76 22.68 -21.13
CA ALA A 70 0.08 22.87 -22.40
C ALA A 70 1.03 23.53 -23.41
N THR A 71 0.98 23.07 -24.64
CA THR A 71 1.77 23.55 -25.79
C THR A 71 0.84 24.10 -26.86
N VAL A 72 1.34 25.05 -27.65
CA VAL A 72 0.60 25.62 -28.79
C VAL A 72 1.27 25.16 -30.08
N ALA A 73 0.51 24.50 -30.95
CA ALA A 73 0.97 24.05 -32.26
C ALA A 73 1.03 25.22 -33.27
N PRO A 74 1.76 25.09 -34.40
CA PRO A 74 1.89 26.16 -35.40
C PRO A 74 0.57 26.65 -36.01
N ASP A 75 -0.48 25.83 -35.97
CA ASP A 75 -1.83 26.16 -36.44
C ASP A 75 -2.72 26.83 -35.37
N GLY A 76 -2.17 27.06 -34.16
CA GLY A 76 -2.87 27.66 -33.03
C GLY A 76 -3.62 26.66 -32.14
N ALA A 77 -3.56 25.34 -32.41
CA ALA A 77 -4.16 24.35 -31.52
C ALA A 77 -3.42 24.30 -30.17
N ILE A 78 -4.16 24.19 -29.07
CA ILE A 78 -3.62 24.13 -27.71
C ILE A 78 -3.76 22.70 -27.18
N SER A 79 -2.65 22.09 -26.78
CA SER A 79 -2.65 20.78 -26.14
C SER A 79 -3.17 20.87 -24.70
N GLN A 80 -3.62 19.74 -24.18
CA GLN A 80 -4.12 19.66 -22.81
C GLN A 80 -2.94 19.55 -21.83
N GLY A 81 -2.94 20.36 -20.77
CA GLY A 81 -1.86 20.38 -19.79
C GLY A 81 -2.02 21.51 -18.78
N THR A 82 -1.01 21.73 -17.95
CA THR A 82 -0.99 22.88 -17.04
C THR A 82 -0.66 24.16 -17.81
N THR A 83 -1.07 25.31 -17.29
CA THR A 83 -0.62 26.60 -17.83
C THR A 83 0.90 26.68 -17.74
N PRO A 84 1.63 27.04 -18.82
CA PRO A 84 3.07 27.25 -18.77
C PRO A 84 3.46 28.23 -17.64
N GLY A 85 4.46 27.86 -16.84
CA GLY A 85 4.89 28.67 -15.69
C GLY A 85 4.03 28.54 -14.42
N SER A 86 3.02 27.67 -14.41
CA SER A 86 2.28 27.32 -13.18
C SER A 86 3.19 26.71 -12.11
N ALA A 87 2.72 26.65 -10.86
CA ALA A 87 3.43 25.96 -9.78
C ALA A 87 3.71 24.48 -10.13
N LEU A 88 4.70 23.89 -9.45
CA LEU A 88 4.97 22.46 -9.52
C LEU A 88 3.83 21.69 -8.84
N ASP A 89 3.65 20.44 -9.29
CA ASP A 89 2.70 19.51 -8.71
C ASP A 89 3.31 18.87 -7.45
N ARG A 90 2.47 18.57 -6.46
CA ARG A 90 2.86 17.73 -5.33
C ARG A 90 2.70 16.27 -5.75
N VAL A 91 3.76 15.49 -5.63
CA VAL A 91 3.79 14.08 -6.03
C VAL A 91 4.26 13.25 -4.85
N LEU A 92 3.48 12.23 -4.49
CA LEU A 92 3.86 11.19 -3.55
C LEU A 92 4.36 9.99 -4.34
N ARG A 93 5.56 9.52 -4.02
CA ARG A 93 6.08 8.22 -4.45
C ARG A 93 5.80 7.22 -3.32
N PRO A 94 4.66 6.50 -3.37
CA PRO A 94 4.20 5.75 -2.22
C PRO A 94 5.07 4.51 -2.00
N THR A 95 5.45 4.27 -0.76
CA THR A 95 5.93 2.94 -0.32
C THR A 95 4.75 2.06 0.10
N TRP A 96 3.64 2.67 0.51
CA TRP A 96 2.43 1.98 0.98
C TRP A 96 1.23 2.92 1.04
N TRP A 97 0.03 2.38 0.85
CA TRP A 97 -1.21 3.08 1.15
C TRP A 97 -2.33 2.12 1.57
N CYS A 98 -3.23 2.60 2.43
CA CYS A 98 -4.35 1.81 2.93
C CYS A 98 -5.66 2.60 2.90
N PRO A 99 -6.74 2.06 2.31
CA PRO A 99 -8.06 2.66 2.38
C PRO A 99 -8.69 2.50 3.76
N THR A 100 -9.46 3.51 4.14
CA THR A 100 -10.32 3.53 5.32
C THR A 100 -11.67 4.19 4.94
N PRO A 101 -12.81 3.48 4.98
CA PRO A 101 -13.01 2.08 5.38
C PRO A 101 -12.51 1.05 4.34
N VAL A 102 -12.85 -0.22 4.57
CA VAL A 102 -12.57 -1.38 3.70
C VAL A 102 -12.95 -1.11 2.23
N PRO A 103 -12.13 -1.50 1.24
CA PRO A 103 -12.45 -1.30 -0.17
C PRO A 103 -13.64 -2.18 -0.60
N GLY A 104 -14.58 -1.61 -1.36
CA GLY A 104 -15.83 -2.26 -1.79
C GLY A 104 -15.71 -3.27 -2.94
N GLY A 105 -14.53 -3.83 -3.18
CA GLY A 105 -14.21 -4.68 -4.34
C GLY A 105 -13.44 -5.94 -3.96
N ALA A 106 -12.91 -6.63 -4.96
CA ALA A 106 -12.09 -7.82 -4.74
C ALA A 106 -10.70 -7.44 -4.19
N TRP A 107 -10.28 -8.15 -3.15
CA TRP A 107 -8.95 -8.01 -2.57
C TRP A 107 -8.46 -9.33 -1.99
N THR A 108 -7.15 -9.45 -1.84
CA THR A 108 -6.50 -10.59 -1.18
C THR A 108 -5.43 -10.09 -0.23
N LEU A 109 -5.35 -10.68 0.95
CA LEU A 109 -4.30 -10.47 1.95
C LEU A 109 -3.62 -11.82 2.17
N SER A 110 -2.31 -11.89 1.97
CA SER A 110 -1.50 -13.05 2.28
C SER A 110 -0.46 -12.69 3.34
N ILE A 111 -0.34 -13.51 4.38
CA ILE A 111 0.62 -13.37 5.46
C ILE A 111 1.50 -14.62 5.47
N ASP A 112 2.79 -14.46 5.21
CA ASP A 112 3.83 -15.46 5.46
C ASP A 112 4.51 -15.12 6.79
N GLY A 113 4.23 -15.92 7.82
CA GLY A 113 4.68 -15.70 9.21
C GLY A 113 6.19 -15.89 9.45
N GLY A 114 7.01 -15.97 8.39
CA GLY A 114 8.46 -16.14 8.47
C GLY A 114 8.90 -17.58 8.79
N ASN A 115 7.96 -18.44 9.18
CA ASN A 115 8.08 -19.88 9.31
C ASN A 115 7.46 -20.63 8.11
N HIS A 116 7.09 -19.90 7.04
CA HIS A 116 6.33 -20.35 5.87
C HIS A 116 4.91 -20.85 6.16
N ASP A 117 4.37 -20.59 7.35
CA ASP A 117 2.94 -20.73 7.56
C ASP A 117 2.23 -19.62 6.80
N LEU A 118 1.31 -20.01 5.92
CA LEU A 118 0.60 -19.09 5.05
C LEU A 118 -0.82 -18.89 5.54
N THR A 119 -1.17 -17.66 5.89
CA THR A 119 -2.57 -17.24 6.04
C THR A 119 -2.97 -16.43 4.82
N GLU A 120 -4.10 -16.77 4.22
CA GLU A 120 -4.64 -16.07 3.06
C GLU A 120 -6.10 -15.69 3.32
N VAL A 121 -6.44 -14.42 3.16
CA VAL A 121 -7.79 -13.86 3.23
C VAL A 121 -8.17 -13.33 1.86
N ARG A 122 -9.33 -13.74 1.34
CA ARG A 122 -9.85 -13.32 0.04
C ARG A 122 -11.23 -12.73 0.18
N ALA A 123 -11.46 -11.59 -0.47
CA ALA A 123 -12.77 -11.00 -0.64
C ALA A 123 -13.20 -11.01 -2.11
N ASP A 124 -14.46 -11.39 -2.35
CA ASP A 124 -15.10 -11.43 -3.67
C ASP A 124 -16.26 -10.43 -3.79
N GLY A 125 -16.12 -9.29 -3.12
CA GLY A 125 -17.18 -8.30 -2.96
C GLY A 125 -17.79 -8.40 -1.56
N SER A 126 -18.84 -9.19 -1.40
CA SER A 126 -19.56 -9.28 -0.12
C SER A 126 -19.12 -10.44 0.78
N THR A 127 -18.40 -11.42 0.25
CA THR A 127 -17.94 -12.57 1.05
C THR A 127 -16.45 -12.44 1.31
N VAL A 128 -16.05 -12.65 2.56
CA VAL A 128 -14.63 -12.73 2.93
C VAL A 128 -14.36 -14.08 3.54
N ARG A 129 -13.37 -14.79 3.00
CA ARG A 129 -12.94 -16.11 3.47
C ARG A 129 -11.46 -16.12 3.76
N TRP A 130 -11.06 -16.94 4.72
CA TRP A 130 -9.66 -17.14 5.04
C TRP A 130 -9.28 -18.62 4.99
N THR A 131 -8.01 -18.87 4.70
CA THR A 131 -7.38 -20.19 4.77
C THR A 131 -6.02 -20.07 5.45
N TYR A 132 -5.72 -21.02 6.33
CA TYR A 132 -4.42 -21.18 6.99
C TYR A 132 -3.80 -22.49 6.53
N ARG A 133 -2.59 -22.40 5.98
CA ARG A 133 -1.80 -23.52 5.47
C ARG A 133 -0.48 -23.56 6.23
N PRO A 134 -0.39 -24.37 7.30
CA PRO A 134 0.85 -24.51 8.06
C PRO A 134 1.89 -25.28 7.25
N VAL A 135 3.16 -25.01 7.54
CA VAL A 135 4.26 -25.89 7.12
C VAL A 135 4.09 -27.25 7.75
N ARG A 136 4.30 -28.29 6.94
CA ARG A 136 4.40 -29.67 7.42
C ARG A 136 5.86 -30.08 7.67
N PRO A 137 6.12 -31.07 8.54
CA PRO A 137 7.48 -31.54 8.80
C PRO A 137 8.27 -31.89 7.55
N GLU A 138 7.62 -32.44 6.52
CA GLU A 138 8.27 -32.82 5.26
C GLU A 138 8.70 -31.62 4.41
N GLN A 139 8.15 -30.44 4.69
CA GLN A 139 8.45 -29.17 4.01
C GLN A 139 9.43 -28.31 4.82
N SER A 140 9.72 -28.69 6.06
CA SER A 140 10.64 -27.98 6.93
C SER A 140 12.08 -28.43 6.71
N SER A 141 13.02 -27.48 6.71
CA SER A 141 14.46 -27.78 6.69
C SER A 141 14.93 -28.59 7.91
N SER A 142 14.20 -28.53 9.03
CA SER A 142 14.51 -29.32 10.23
C SER A 142 13.84 -30.71 10.24
N GLY A 143 12.96 -31.00 9.27
CA GLY A 143 12.20 -32.26 9.21
C GLY A 143 11.23 -32.49 10.36
N THR A 144 11.08 -31.55 11.29
CA THR A 144 10.36 -31.74 12.57
C THR A 144 9.39 -30.62 12.91
N TYR A 145 9.53 -29.45 12.28
CA TYR A 145 8.63 -28.33 12.51
C TYR A 145 7.24 -28.60 11.89
N SER A 146 6.19 -28.32 12.66
CA SER A 146 4.81 -28.28 12.18
C SER A 146 4.18 -26.98 12.63
N GLY A 147 3.61 -26.21 11.71
CA GLY A 147 2.80 -25.03 12.01
C GLY A 147 1.44 -25.36 12.64
N GLY A 148 1.14 -26.66 12.85
CA GLY A 148 -0.12 -27.12 13.42
C GLY A 148 -1.09 -27.63 12.37
N VAL A 149 -2.38 -27.39 12.59
CA VAL A 149 -3.46 -27.92 11.74
C VAL A 149 -3.99 -26.82 10.83
N GLY A 150 -4.08 -27.12 9.53
CA GLY A 150 -4.69 -26.22 8.56
C GLY A 150 -6.16 -25.96 8.86
N ALA A 151 -6.61 -24.73 8.61
CA ALA A 151 -7.96 -24.29 8.93
C ALA A 151 -8.49 -23.32 7.87
N SER A 152 -9.80 -23.10 7.84
CA SER A 152 -10.44 -22.14 6.96
C SER A 152 -11.77 -21.68 7.53
N GLY A 153 -12.18 -20.47 7.21
CA GLY A 153 -13.43 -19.90 7.69
C GLY A 153 -13.90 -18.71 6.86
N ALA A 154 -14.95 -18.06 7.35
CA ALA A 154 -15.44 -16.78 6.85
C ALA A 154 -15.17 -15.68 7.88
N LEU A 155 -14.93 -14.46 7.42
CA LEU A 155 -14.86 -13.27 8.29
C LEU A 155 -16.15 -12.47 8.14
N ASP A 156 -16.70 -12.01 9.26
CA ASP A 156 -17.80 -11.06 9.24
C ASP A 156 -17.30 -9.62 9.01
N ALA A 157 -18.23 -8.69 8.83
CA ALA A 157 -17.91 -7.30 8.55
C ALA A 157 -17.13 -6.59 9.68
N GLU A 158 -17.31 -7.01 10.93
CA GLU A 158 -16.61 -6.44 12.08
C GLU A 158 -15.13 -6.83 12.06
N HIS A 159 -14.85 -8.12 11.89
CA HIS A 159 -13.49 -8.64 11.76
C HIS A 159 -12.77 -8.05 10.54
N VAL A 160 -13.46 -7.92 9.40
CA VAL A 160 -12.88 -7.29 8.20
C VAL A 160 -12.56 -5.83 8.46
N THR A 161 -13.44 -5.08 9.12
CA THR A 161 -13.19 -3.68 9.46
C THR A 161 -12.01 -3.53 10.43
N ALA A 162 -11.93 -4.39 11.44
CA ALA A 162 -10.82 -4.40 12.39
C ALA A 162 -9.49 -4.73 11.70
N LEU A 163 -9.47 -5.73 10.81
CA LEU A 163 -8.30 -6.12 10.03
C LEU A 163 -7.75 -4.94 9.20
N TRP A 164 -8.61 -4.26 8.44
CA TRP A 164 -8.18 -3.12 7.63
C TRP A 164 -7.73 -1.92 8.47
N ARG A 165 -8.36 -1.68 9.62
CA ARG A 165 -7.87 -0.66 10.57
C ARG A 165 -6.48 -1.00 11.07
N SER A 166 -6.23 -2.23 11.50
CA SER A 166 -4.91 -2.67 11.96
C SER A 166 -3.85 -2.56 10.86
N LEU A 167 -4.19 -2.90 9.61
CA LEU A 167 -3.28 -2.71 8.46
C LEU A 167 -2.97 -1.24 8.18
N SER A 168 -3.89 -0.32 8.44
CA SER A 168 -3.65 1.13 8.26
C SER A 168 -2.78 1.76 9.35
N GLU A 169 -2.61 1.08 10.48
CA GLU A 169 -1.90 1.57 11.66
C GLU A 169 -0.59 0.80 11.93
N VAL A 170 -0.24 -0.13 11.05
CA VAL A 170 0.89 -1.03 11.25
C VAL A 170 2.24 -0.30 11.19
N THR A 171 3.10 -0.60 12.16
CA THR A 171 4.50 -0.21 12.10
C THR A 171 5.23 -1.14 11.13
N ARG A 172 5.79 -0.55 10.08
CA ARG A 172 6.50 -1.31 9.04
C ARG A 172 7.97 -1.43 9.39
N LEU A 173 8.54 -2.58 9.04
CA LEU A 173 9.97 -2.83 9.08
C LEU A 173 10.57 -2.66 7.67
N PRO A 174 11.89 -2.42 7.57
CA PRO A 174 12.58 -2.43 6.29
C PRO A 174 12.37 -3.76 5.55
N GLU A 175 12.22 -3.71 4.23
CA GLU A 175 11.95 -4.89 3.41
C GLU A 175 13.03 -5.97 3.55
N GLU A 176 14.28 -5.57 3.77
CA GLU A 176 15.43 -6.46 3.92
C GLU A 176 15.30 -7.39 5.14
N ARG A 177 14.51 -6.99 6.13
CA ARG A 177 14.22 -7.82 7.31
C ARG A 177 13.19 -8.91 7.05
N GLY A 178 12.57 -8.90 5.86
CA GLY A 178 11.63 -9.93 5.47
C GLY A 178 12.34 -11.28 5.44
N GLY A 179 11.79 -12.28 6.15
CA GLY A 179 12.34 -13.63 6.22
C GLY A 179 13.37 -13.85 7.33
N GLU A 180 13.67 -12.80 8.12
CA GLU A 180 14.29 -12.99 9.43
C GLU A 180 13.32 -13.71 10.38
N MET A 181 13.86 -14.51 11.30
CA MET A 181 13.04 -15.13 12.33
C MET A 181 12.38 -14.04 13.19
N GLY A 182 11.04 -14.06 13.28
CA GLY A 182 10.28 -13.08 14.04
C GLY A 182 9.79 -11.87 13.22
N THR A 183 9.88 -11.93 11.89
CA THR A 183 9.15 -11.03 10.99
C THR A 183 8.13 -11.80 10.15
N ALA A 184 7.13 -11.10 9.64
CA ALA A 184 6.19 -11.64 8.67
C ALA A 184 6.15 -10.76 7.42
N ARG A 185 5.94 -11.38 6.26
CA ARG A 185 5.69 -10.67 5.01
C ARG A 185 4.19 -10.64 4.74
N ILE A 186 3.67 -9.45 4.50
CA ILE A 186 2.28 -9.24 4.15
C ILE A 186 2.22 -8.76 2.71
N HIS A 187 1.38 -9.42 1.92
CA HIS A 187 1.08 -9.07 0.53
C HIS A 187 -0.40 -8.73 0.44
N VAL A 188 -0.71 -7.53 -0.05
CA VAL A 188 -2.09 -7.07 -0.27
C VAL A 188 -2.29 -6.82 -1.74
N MET A 189 -3.31 -7.44 -2.32
CA MET A 189 -3.80 -7.18 -3.66
C MET A 189 -5.15 -6.47 -3.56
N ILE A 190 -5.29 -5.29 -4.16
CA ILE A 190 -6.58 -4.60 -4.31
C ILE A 190 -6.80 -4.37 -5.81
N GLY A 191 -7.73 -5.11 -6.41
CA GLY A 191 -7.80 -5.21 -7.87
C GLY A 191 -6.47 -5.70 -8.45
N ALA A 192 -5.85 -4.90 -9.33
CA ALA A 192 -4.57 -5.21 -9.95
C ALA A 192 -3.36 -4.61 -9.21
N VAL A 193 -3.58 -3.80 -8.16
CA VAL A 193 -2.48 -3.15 -7.43
C VAL A 193 -1.97 -4.06 -6.33
N GLU A 194 -0.67 -4.33 -6.37
CA GLU A 194 0.05 -5.06 -5.35
C GLU A 194 0.70 -4.08 -4.37
N GLN A 195 0.62 -4.44 -3.08
CA GLN A 195 1.34 -3.77 -2.01
C GLN A 195 1.99 -4.80 -1.10
N ARG A 196 3.19 -4.50 -0.62
CA ARG A 196 3.97 -5.38 0.25
C ARG A 196 4.43 -4.63 1.48
N LEU A 197 4.49 -5.33 2.60
CA LEU A 197 5.17 -4.82 3.78
C LEU A 197 5.77 -5.96 4.61
N VAL A 198 6.75 -5.59 5.43
CA VAL A 198 7.33 -6.45 6.46
C VAL A 198 6.89 -5.92 7.82
N VAL A 199 6.46 -6.82 8.69
CA VAL A 199 6.01 -6.50 10.05
C VAL A 199 6.74 -7.35 11.08
N ASP A 200 6.69 -6.91 12.34
CA ASP A 200 7.19 -7.71 13.45
C ASP A 200 6.23 -8.86 13.82
N ARG A 201 6.74 -9.79 14.61
CA ARG A 201 5.98 -10.94 15.13
C ARG A 201 4.75 -10.52 15.94
N ALA A 202 4.81 -9.43 16.69
CA ALA A 202 3.69 -9.01 17.54
C ALA A 202 2.50 -8.59 16.67
N THR A 203 2.78 -7.86 15.60
CA THR A 203 1.81 -7.46 14.58
C THR A 203 1.23 -8.68 13.86
N ASP A 204 2.09 -9.60 13.38
CA ASP A 204 1.66 -10.85 12.75
C ASP A 204 0.69 -11.63 13.65
N GLN A 205 1.04 -11.81 14.92
CA GLN A 205 0.18 -12.49 15.89
C GLN A 205 -1.15 -11.77 16.10
N ALA A 206 -1.15 -10.44 16.18
CA ALA A 206 -2.37 -9.65 16.32
C ALA A 206 -3.29 -9.80 15.09
N LEU A 207 -2.73 -9.75 13.88
CA LEU A 207 -3.49 -10.00 12.63
C LEU A 207 -4.03 -11.44 12.60
N GLY A 208 -3.24 -12.40 13.04
CA GLY A 208 -3.64 -13.81 13.13
C GLY A 208 -4.82 -14.07 14.06
N VAL A 209 -5.02 -13.24 15.11
CA VAL A 209 -6.18 -13.27 16.03
C VAL A 209 -7.41 -12.63 15.39
N LEU A 210 -7.24 -11.57 14.58
CA LEU A 210 -8.37 -10.96 13.86
C LEU A 210 -8.94 -11.87 12.77
N ILE A 211 -8.13 -12.81 12.28
CA ILE A 211 -8.51 -13.72 11.19
C ILE A 211 -9.10 -15.04 11.72
N ARG A 212 -8.70 -15.51 12.91
CA ARG A 212 -8.99 -16.88 13.39
C ARG A 212 -9.53 -16.88 14.81
#